data_AF-A0A432TN65-F1
#
_entry.id   AF-A0A432TN65-F1
#
_cell.length_a   1.000
_cell.length_b   1.000
_cell.length_c   1.000
_cell.angle_alpha   90.00
_cell.angle_beta   90.00
_cell.angle_gamma   90.00
#
_symmetry.space_group_name_H-M   'P 1'
#
loop_
_entity.id
_entity.type
_entity.pdbx_description
1 polymer ?
#
loop_
_entity_poly.entity_id
_entity_poly.type
_entity_poly.pdbx_seq_one_letter_code
_entity_poly.pdbx_strand_id
1 'polypeptide(L)'
;MVNGYSLDPHPRANFAKEQFAVVRIPRIKRDRVPAMSVEIVADLETAIAQANPDDKFYPAKVVGPARSSEGAMLYYIIECINA
;
A
#
# COMPACT_ATOMS: atom_id res chain seq x y z
N MET A 1 14.61 -15.96 9.40
CA MET A 1 14.73 -14.90 8.37
C MET A 1 13.36 -14.25 8.25
N VAL A 2 13.05 -13.28 9.11
CA VAL A 2 11.82 -12.51 8.97
C VAL A 2 12.15 -11.39 7.98
N ASN A 3 11.39 -11.29 6.89
CA ASN A 3 11.54 -10.20 5.91
C ASN A 3 11.09 -8.89 6.58
N GLY A 4 11.97 -8.33 7.41
CA GLY A 4 11.81 -7.01 8.00
C GLY A 4 12.11 -5.98 6.93
N TYR A 5 11.08 -5.35 6.40
CA TYR A 5 11.23 -4.14 5.59
C TYR A 5 11.70 -3.01 6.51
N SER A 6 13.02 -2.91 6.74
CA SER A 6 13.64 -1.74 7.37
C SER A 6 13.59 -0.57 6.39
N LEU A 7 12.58 0.28 6.53
CA LEU A 7 12.48 1.53 5.77
C LEU A 7 13.40 2.62 6.35
N ASP A 8 13.84 2.47 7.61
CA ASP A 8 14.88 3.27 8.25
C ASP A 8 15.60 2.43 9.33
N PRO A 9 16.95 2.39 9.41
CA PRO A 9 17.69 1.63 10.43
C PRO A 9 17.67 2.27 11.83
N HIS A 10 16.87 3.31 12.06
CA HIS A 10 16.79 4.00 13.35
C HIS A 10 15.94 3.19 14.36
N PRO A 11 16.30 3.14 15.66
CA PRO A 11 15.56 2.43 16.72
C PRO A 11 14.15 2.97 17.01
N ARG A 12 13.73 3.99 16.25
CA ARG A 12 12.38 4.56 16.21
C ARG A 12 11.67 4.22 14.90
N ALA A 13 12.11 3.15 14.23
CA ALA A 13 11.49 2.63 13.02
C ALA A 13 10.03 2.29 13.37
N ASN A 14 9.15 3.20 12.98
CA ASN A 14 7.72 3.00 13.06
C ASN A 14 7.44 1.83 12.13
N PHE A 15 7.33 0.62 12.68
CA PHE A 15 7.00 -0.58 11.93
C PHE A 15 5.78 -0.25 11.09
N ALA A 16 5.97 -0.20 9.78
CA ALA A 16 4.91 0.16 8.87
C ALA A 16 3.85 -0.95 8.99
N LYS A 17 2.68 -0.57 9.50
CA LYS A 17 1.61 -1.52 9.79
C LYS A 17 0.95 -1.93 8.49
N GLU A 18 0.65 -3.22 8.38
CA GLU A 18 -0.24 -3.74 7.35
C GLU A 18 -1.62 -3.13 7.52
N GLN A 19 -2.14 -2.56 6.43
CA GLN A 19 -3.44 -1.91 6.38
C GLN A 19 -4.17 -2.36 5.11
N PHE A 20 -5.50 -2.44 5.19
CA PHE A 20 -6.33 -2.67 4.01
C PHE A 20 -6.54 -1.36 3.28
N ALA A 21 -6.43 -1.40 1.96
CA ALA A 21 -6.59 -0.22 1.13
C ALA A 21 -7.20 -0.56 -0.23
N VAL A 22 -7.76 0.46 -0.86
CA VAL A 22 -8.02 0.46 -2.29
C VAL A 22 -6.89 1.23 -2.95
N VAL A 23 -6.19 0.59 -3.87
CA VAL A 23 -5.05 1.17 -4.56
C VAL A 23 -5.35 1.34 -6.04
N ARG A 24 -5.07 2.53 -6.55
CA ARG A 24 -5.14 2.79 -7.98
C ARG A 24 -3.85 2.35 -8.64
N ILE A 25 -3.89 1.24 -9.36
CA ILE A 25 -2.73 0.64 -10.02
C ILE A 25 -2.89 0.79 -11.54
N PRO A 26 -2.37 1.88 -12.16
CA PRO A 26 -2.53 2.08 -13.60
C PRO A 26 -1.79 1.02 -14.44
N ARG A 27 -0.78 0.35 -13.86
CA ARG A 27 -0.05 -0.80 -14.39
C ARG A 27 0.21 -1.80 -13.27
N ILE A 28 -0.32 -3.01 -13.40
CA ILE A 28 -0.34 -4.07 -12.37
C ILE A 28 1.04 -4.41 -11.79
N LYS A 29 2.15 -4.15 -12.50
CA LYS A 29 3.53 -4.40 -12.03
C LYS A 29 4.13 -3.29 -11.13
N ARG A 30 3.39 -2.73 -10.17
CA ARG A 30 3.98 -1.78 -9.19
C ARG A 30 4.10 -2.40 -7.81
N ASP A 31 5.31 -2.38 -7.26
CA ASP A 31 5.63 -2.74 -5.88
C ASP A 31 5.22 -1.64 -4.87
N ARG A 32 5.19 -0.38 -5.34
CA ARG A 32 4.86 0.78 -4.52
C ARG A 32 4.10 1.86 -5.29
N VAL A 33 3.19 2.52 -4.60
CA VAL A 33 2.31 3.57 -5.12
C VAL A 33 2.40 4.81 -4.24
N PRO A 34 2.20 6.02 -4.80
CA PRO A 34 2.13 7.22 -3.99
C PRO A 34 0.93 7.18 -3.06
N ALA A 35 1.04 7.82 -1.89
CA ALA A 35 -0.05 7.91 -0.91
C ALA A 35 -1.35 8.49 -1.50
N MET A 36 -1.25 9.36 -2.51
CA MET A 36 -2.40 9.91 -3.23
C MET A 36 -3.18 8.86 -4.05
N SER A 37 -2.60 7.69 -4.31
CA SER A 37 -3.24 6.59 -5.03
C SER A 37 -3.67 5.45 -4.10
N VAL A 38 -3.63 5.67 -2.79
CA VAL A 38 -4.00 4.71 -1.76
C VAL A 38 -5.07 5.30 -0.88
N GLU A 39 -6.20 4.61 -0.78
CA GLU A 39 -7.24 4.93 0.16
C GLU A 39 -7.30 3.83 1.22
N ILE A 40 -6.92 4.18 2.46
CA ILE A 40 -6.92 3.23 3.59
C ILE A 40 -8.36 3.04 4.04
N VAL A 41 -8.76 1.79 4.18
CA VAL A 41 -10.09 1.40 4.65
C VAL A 41 -9.97 0.56 5.92
N ALA A 42 -11.08 0.43 6.65
CA ALA A 42 -11.10 -0.33 7.90
C ALA A 42 -10.85 -1.83 7.67
N ASP A 43 -11.48 -2.39 6.63
CA ASP A 43 -11.56 -3.83 6.41
C ASP A 43 -11.48 -4.21 4.93
N LEU A 44 -11.11 -5.47 4.67
CA LEU A 44 -11.02 -6.03 3.33
C LEU A 44 -12.34 -5.96 2.57
N GLU A 45 -13.48 -6.20 3.23
CA GLU A 45 -14.80 -6.15 2.58
C GLU A 45 -15.10 -4.76 2.01
N THR A 46 -14.71 -3.70 2.73
CA THR A 46 -14.85 -2.32 2.25
C THR A 46 -13.94 -2.08 1.05
N ALA A 47 -12.71 -2.61 1.08
CA ALA A 47 -11.78 -2.48 -0.05
C ALA A 47 -12.33 -3.17 -1.32
N ILE A 48 -12.95 -4.34 -1.16
CA ILE A 48 -13.57 -5.08 -2.26
C ILE A 48 -14.82 -4.37 -2.78
N ALA A 49 -15.65 -3.82 -1.88
CA ALA A 49 -16.86 -3.08 -2.27
C ALA A 49 -16.52 -1.79 -3.05
N GLN A 50 -15.39 -1.16 -2.73
CA GLN A 50 -14.89 0.03 -3.42
C GLN A 50 -13.97 -0.29 -4.60
N ALA A 51 -13.63 -1.56 -4.81
CA ALA A 51 -12.81 -1.97 -5.94
C ALA A 51 -13.54 -1.66 -7.25
N ASN A 52 -12.81 -1.05 -8.19
CA ASN A 52 -13.33 -0.74 -9.51
C ASN A 52 -12.26 -1.08 -10.55
N PRO A 53 -12.31 -2.28 -11.15
CA PRO A 53 -11.31 -2.69 -12.14
C PRO A 53 -11.37 -1.85 -13.42
N ASP A 54 -12.51 -1.23 -13.74
CA ASP A 54 -12.67 -0.34 -14.90
C ASP A 54 -11.82 0.94 -14.74
N ASP A 55 -11.80 1.50 -13.53
CA ASP A 55 -10.98 2.65 -13.15
C ASP A 55 -9.58 2.29 -12.60
N LYS A 56 -9.24 1.00 -12.61
CA LYS A 56 -7.96 0.44 -12.14
C LYS A 56 -7.75 0.59 -10.63
N PHE A 57 -8.84 0.57 -9.88
CA PHE A 57 -8.84 0.47 -8.42
C PHE A 57 -8.95 -0.99 -8.00
N TYR A 58 -7.94 -1.46 -7.29
CA TYR A 58 -7.87 -2.83 -6.81
C TYR A 58 -7.78 -2.83 -5.29
N PRO A 59 -8.45 -3.77 -4.60
CA PRO A 59 -8.24 -3.96 -3.19
C PRO A 59 -6.83 -4.52 -2.99
N ALA A 60 -6.09 -3.96 -2.05
CA ALA A 60 -4.76 -4.42 -1.70
C ALA A 60 -4.47 -4.26 -0.21
N LYS A 61 -3.57 -5.10 0.27
CA LYS A 61 -2.91 -4.89 1.55
C LYS A 61 -1.66 -4.06 1.31
N VAL A 62 -1.54 -2.97 2.05
CA VAL A 62 -0.43 -2.03 1.93
C VAL A 62 0.29 -1.82 3.25
N VAL A 63 1.52 -1.36 3.15
CA VAL A 63 2.40 -1.03 4.28
C VAL A 63 2.96 0.37 4.06
N GLY A 64 2.75 1.26 5.03
CA GLY A 64 3.17 2.66 4.95
C GLY A 64 2.33 3.60 5.84
N PRO A 65 2.42 4.92 5.62
CA PRO A 65 3.21 5.59 4.58
C PRO A 65 4.70 5.62 4.93
N ALA A 66 5.55 5.38 3.94
CA ALA A 66 6.99 5.50 4.02
C ALA A 66 7.46 6.73 3.25
N ARG A 67 8.39 7.49 3.83
CA ARG A 67 8.96 8.67 3.17
C ARG A 67 10.11 8.24 2.26
N SER A 68 10.01 8.58 0.98
CA SER A 68 11.11 8.41 0.04
C SER A 68 12.20 9.48 0.26
N SER A 69 13.42 9.24 -0.24
CA SER A 69 14.54 10.19 -0.15
C SER A 69 14.21 11.55 -0.79
N GLU A 70 13.35 11.55 -1.81
CA GLU A 70 12.83 12.74 -2.49
C GLU A 70 11.67 13.43 -1.74
N GLY A 71 11.30 12.94 -0.55
CA GLY A 71 10.25 13.50 0.30
C GLY A 71 8.82 13.05 -0.02
N ALA A 72 8.62 12.24 -1.06
CA ALA A 72 7.32 11.68 -1.40
C ALA A 72 6.86 10.62 -0.39
N MET A 73 5.57 10.62 -0.04
CA MET A 73 4.94 9.56 0.76
C MET A 73 4.49 8.42 -0.14
N LEU A 74 4.97 7.21 0.12
CA LEU A 74 4.68 6.01 -0.65
C LEU A 74 4.10 4.92 0.25
N TYR A 75 3.27 4.08 -0.33
CA TYR A 75 2.84 2.81 0.26
C TYR A 75 3.39 1.66 -0.56
N TYR A 76 3.85 0.63 0.15
CA TYR A 76 4.28 -0.63 -0.44
C TYR A 76 3.07 -1.55 -0.54
N ILE A 77 2.89 -2.16 -1.70
CA ILE A 77 1.82 -3.13 -1.93
C ILE A 77 2.37 -4.49 -1.50
N ILE A 78 1.77 -5.07 -0.47
CA ILE A 78 2.14 -6.41 0.02
C ILE A 78 1.42 -7.47 -0.82
N GLU A 79 0.13 -7.26 -1.04
CA GLU A 79 -0.72 -8.21 -1.76
C GLU A 79 -1.86 -7.45 -2.43
N CYS A 80 -2.08 -7.69 -3.72
CA CYS A 80 -3.26 -7.23 -4.43
C CYS A 80 -4.27 -8.37 -4.51
N ILE A 81 -5.49 -8.10 -4.07
CA ILE A 81 -6.55 -9.08 -3.97
C ILE A 81 -7.39 -8.86 -5.23
N ASN A 82 -7.34 -9.81 -6.17
CA ASN A 82 -8.11 -9.76 -7.43
C ASN A 82 -7.57 -8.83 -8.55
N ALA A 83 -6.24 -8.67 -8.68
CA ALA A 83 -5.60 -7.93 -9.79
C ALA A 83 -5.31 -8.81 -11.02
#